data_AF-A0A2S5JKC5-F1
#
_entry.id   AF-A0A2S5JKC5-F1
#
_cell.length_a   1.000
_cell.length_b   1.000
_cell.length_c   1.000
_cell.angle_alpha   90.00
_cell.angle_beta   90.00
_cell.angle_gamma   90.00
#
_symmetry.space_group_name_H-M   'P 1'
#
loop_
_entity.id
_entity.type
_entity.pdbx_description
1 polymer ?
#
loop_
_entity_poly.entity_id
_entity_poly.type
_entity_poly.pdbx_seq_one_letter_code
_entity_poly.pdbx_strand_id
1 'polypeptide(L)'
;MPEHPKAKMPGMPDFADVMAFYTALFEGMGEIGTELMQFVSNRLALDLATQQQMLGCTDPAKLMQIHLDFLQRAFEDYAEETGKVVNIGNRVMHDALERHLHKRDKDNTPI
;
A
#
# COMPACT_ATOMS: atom_id res chain seq x y z
N MET A 1 -39.19 -31.61 21.38
CA MET A 1 -37.72 -31.59 21.19
C MET A 1 -37.27 -30.16 21.43
N PRO A 2 -36.48 -29.83 22.48
CA PRO A 2 -35.97 -28.48 22.61
C PRO A 2 -34.69 -28.34 21.77
N GLU A 3 -34.66 -27.34 20.89
CA GLU A 3 -33.43 -26.95 20.20
C GLU A 3 -32.42 -26.43 21.22
N HIS A 4 -31.23 -27.02 21.24
CA HIS A 4 -30.11 -26.47 22.00
C HIS A 4 -29.65 -25.17 21.33
N PRO A 5 -29.54 -24.05 22.07
CA PRO A 5 -28.90 -22.86 21.53
C PRO A 5 -27.43 -23.19 21.28
N LYS A 6 -26.95 -23.05 20.04
CA LYS A 6 -25.54 -23.24 19.71
C LYS A 6 -24.72 -22.21 20.48
N ALA A 7 -24.07 -22.65 21.54
CA ALA A 7 -23.11 -21.84 22.28
C ALA A 7 -22.06 -21.29 21.30
N LYS A 8 -21.82 -19.98 21.34
CA LYS A 8 -20.73 -19.33 20.60
C LYS A 8 -19.43 -20.04 21.00
N MET A 9 -18.81 -20.75 20.06
CA MET A 9 -17.56 -21.46 20.34
C MET A 9 -16.49 -20.43 20.77
N PRO A 10 -15.84 -20.60 21.94
CA PRO A 10 -14.86 -19.65 22.42
C PRO A 10 -13.66 -19.61 21.48
N GLY A 11 -13.29 -18.40 21.02
CA GLY A 11 -12.12 -18.16 20.17
C GLY A 11 -12.38 -17.81 18.70
N MET A 12 -13.63 -17.85 18.21
CA MET A 12 -13.95 -17.31 16.88
C MET A 12 -14.04 -15.78 16.90
N PRO A 13 -13.37 -15.07 15.97
CA PRO A 13 -13.48 -13.62 15.86
C PRO A 13 -14.94 -13.22 15.58
N ASP A 14 -15.35 -12.11 16.16
CA ASP A 14 -16.70 -11.58 15.98
C ASP A 14 -16.94 -11.21 14.50
N PHE A 15 -18.15 -11.42 13.99
CA PHE A 15 -18.44 -11.13 12.57
C PHE A 15 -18.17 -9.66 12.23
N ALA A 16 -18.44 -8.75 13.17
CA ALA A 16 -18.11 -7.33 13.02
C ALA A 16 -16.59 -7.08 12.96
N ASP A 17 -15.77 -7.84 13.70
CA ASP A 17 -14.31 -7.71 13.66
C ASP A 17 -13.74 -8.18 12.33
N VAL A 18 -14.28 -9.30 11.82
CA VAL A 18 -13.94 -9.83 10.49
C VAL A 18 -14.28 -8.80 9.41
N MET A 19 -15.48 -8.23 9.45
CA MET A 19 -15.91 -7.21 8.48
C MET A 19 -15.06 -5.93 8.57
N ALA A 20 -14.74 -5.44 9.77
CA ALA A 20 -13.90 -4.26 9.96
C ALA A 20 -12.47 -4.47 9.42
N PHE A 21 -11.90 -5.66 9.62
CA PHE A 21 -10.63 -6.05 9.03
C PHE A 21 -10.68 -6.03 7.50
N TYR A 22 -11.72 -6.62 6.89
CA TYR A 22 -11.90 -6.57 5.44
C TYR A 22 -12.06 -5.16 4.90
N THR A 23 -12.82 -4.28 5.57
CA THR A 23 -12.94 -2.87 5.18
C THR A 23 -11.60 -2.16 5.19
N ALA A 24 -10.79 -2.34 6.25
CA ALA A 24 -9.46 -1.74 6.33
C ALA A 24 -8.53 -2.23 5.19
N LEU A 25 -8.58 -3.52 4.86
CA LEU A 25 -7.84 -4.05 3.71
C LEU A 25 -8.31 -3.44 2.38
N PHE A 26 -9.62 -3.30 2.17
CA PHE A 26 -10.16 -2.68 0.95
C PHE A 26 -9.75 -1.21 0.82
N GLU A 27 -9.81 -0.44 1.91
CA GLU A 27 -9.33 0.95 1.96
C GLU A 27 -7.83 1.01 1.62
N GLY A 28 -7.02 0.18 2.27
CA GLY A 28 -5.59 0.09 2.00
C GLY A 28 -5.24 -0.28 0.55
N MET A 29 -5.97 -1.21 -0.05
CA MET A 29 -5.81 -1.55 -1.46
C MET A 29 -6.17 -0.39 -2.39
N GLY A 30 -7.16 0.43 -2.04
CA GLY A 30 -7.51 1.64 -2.78
C GLY A 30 -6.41 2.70 -2.73
N GLU A 31 -5.79 2.87 -1.56
CA GLU A 31 -4.64 3.78 -1.38
C GLU A 31 -3.42 3.31 -2.17
N ILE A 32 -3.06 2.03 -2.07
CA ILE A 32 -1.96 1.44 -2.86
C ILE A 32 -2.22 1.59 -4.36
N GLY A 33 -3.45 1.29 -4.81
CA GLY A 33 -3.81 1.44 -6.22
C GLY A 33 -3.67 2.88 -6.71
N THR A 34 -4.03 3.85 -5.87
CA THR A 34 -3.87 5.28 -6.18
C THR A 34 -2.40 5.67 -6.29
N GLU A 35 -1.57 5.25 -5.34
CA GLU A 35 -0.14 5.54 -5.34
C GLU A 35 0.55 4.93 -6.58
N LEU A 36 0.27 3.66 -6.90
CA LEU A 36 0.83 3.00 -8.08
C LEU A 36 0.45 3.70 -9.39
N MET A 37 -0.80 4.18 -9.51
CA MET A 37 -1.22 4.93 -10.69
C MET A 37 -0.48 6.26 -10.82
N GLN A 38 -0.25 6.96 -9.71
CA GLN A 38 0.55 8.19 -9.70
C GLN A 38 2.01 7.90 -10.07
N PHE A 39 2.60 6.86 -9.49
CA PHE A 39 3.96 6.42 -9.80
C PHE A 39 4.14 6.12 -11.29
N VAL A 40 3.25 5.30 -11.86
CA VAL A 40 3.30 4.95 -13.30
C VAL A 40 3.18 6.20 -14.16
N SER A 41 2.26 7.11 -13.84
CA SER A 41 2.11 8.34 -14.62
C SER A 41 3.37 9.21 -14.58
N ASN A 42 3.99 9.35 -13.41
CA ASN A 42 5.20 10.14 -13.24
C ASN A 42 6.38 9.50 -13.98
N ARG A 43 6.55 8.18 -13.88
CA ARG A 43 7.63 7.45 -14.54
C ARG A 43 7.50 7.53 -16.06
N LEU A 44 6.29 7.37 -16.60
CA LEU A 44 6.05 7.53 -18.04
C LEU A 44 6.45 8.92 -18.54
N ALA A 45 6.12 9.98 -17.80
CA ALA A 45 6.52 11.34 -18.18
C ALA A 45 8.04 11.51 -18.20
N LEU A 46 8.73 10.97 -17.18
CA LEU A 46 10.20 11.00 -17.10
C LEU A 46 10.86 10.19 -18.22
N ASP A 47 10.31 9.02 -18.54
CA ASP A 47 10.80 8.15 -19.62
C ASP A 47 10.69 8.84 -20.98
N LEU A 48 9.56 9.48 -21.25
CA LEU A 48 9.35 10.26 -22.47
C LEU A 48 10.33 11.43 -22.57
N ALA A 49 10.51 12.18 -21.49
CA ALA A 49 11.47 13.30 -21.45
C ALA A 49 12.91 12.80 -21.71
N THR A 50 13.30 11.68 -21.11
CA THR A 50 14.62 11.07 -21.30
C THR A 50 14.79 10.62 -22.75
N GLN A 51 13.80 9.95 -23.34
CA GLN A 51 13.85 9.52 -24.74
C GLN A 51 13.99 10.70 -25.70
N GLN A 52 13.27 11.80 -25.46
CA GLN A 52 13.40 13.02 -26.24
C GLN A 52 14.82 13.60 -26.15
N GLN A 53 15.41 13.62 -24.96
CA GLN A 53 16.80 14.07 -24.78
C GLN A 53 17.80 13.18 -25.52
N MET A 54 17.63 11.86 -25.44
CA MET A 54 18.50 10.90 -26.13
C MET A 54 18.40 11.04 -27.65
N LEU A 55 17.19 11.16 -28.21
CA LEU A 55 16.97 11.32 -29.65
C LEU A 55 17.55 12.63 -30.19
N GLY A 56 17.58 13.69 -29.38
CA GLY A 56 18.19 14.97 -29.73
C GLY A 56 19.70 15.03 -29.51
N CYS A 57 20.31 14.00 -28.91
CA CYS A 57 21.73 14.00 -28.55
C CYS A 57 22.60 13.43 -29.69
N THR A 58 23.54 14.25 -30.18
CA THR A 58 24.50 13.84 -31.23
C THR A 58 25.88 13.48 -30.68
N ASP A 59 26.10 13.67 -29.38
CA ASP A 59 27.36 13.36 -28.70
C ASP A 59 27.26 12.01 -27.96
N PRO A 60 28.03 10.99 -28.37
CA PRO A 60 28.01 9.66 -27.75
C PRO A 60 28.36 9.66 -26.25
N ALA A 61 29.28 10.52 -25.81
CA ALA A 61 29.67 10.60 -24.40
C ALA A 61 28.52 11.17 -23.55
N LYS A 62 27.85 12.20 -24.08
CA LYS A 62 26.68 12.80 -23.44
C LYS A 62 25.48 11.87 -23.45
N LEU A 63 25.28 11.10 -24.51
CA LEU A 63 24.22 10.08 -24.58
C LEU A 63 24.41 9.02 -23.48
N MET A 64 25.65 8.57 -23.26
CA MET A 64 25.97 7.64 -22.17
C MET A 64 25.64 8.23 -20.80
N GLN A 65 25.97 9.52 -20.57
CA GLN A 65 25.62 10.20 -19.32
C GLN A 65 24.11 10.24 -19.10
N ILE A 66 23.33 10.65 -20.10
CA ILE A 66 21.85 10.66 -20.04
C ILE A 66 21.31 9.28 -19.67
N HIS A 67 21.88 8.21 -20.24
CA HIS A 67 21.46 6.85 -19.95
C HIS A 67 21.78 6.41 -18.52
N LEU A 68 22.97 6.75 -18.01
CA LEU A 68 23.36 6.46 -16.63
C LEU A 68 22.48 7.21 -15.61
N ASP A 69 22.23 8.49 -15.85
CA ASP A 69 21.35 9.32 -15.02
C ASP A 69 19.93 8.73 -14.99
N PHE A 70 19.43 8.28 -16.15
CA PHE A 70 18.13 7.60 -16.25
C PHE A 70 18.06 6.33 -15.41
N LEU A 71 19.10 5.48 -15.46
CA LEU A 71 19.15 4.24 -14.69
C LEU A 71 19.25 4.52 -13.19
N GLN A 72 20.12 5.44 -12.79
CA GLN A 72 20.23 5.84 -11.39
C GLN A 72 18.88 6.33 -10.87
N ARG A 73 18.23 7.23 -11.61
CA ARG A 73 16.94 7.76 -11.22
C ARG A 73 15.85 6.69 -11.15
N ALA A 74 15.87 5.73 -12.07
CA ALA A 74 14.97 4.58 -12.02
C ALA A 74 15.08 3.84 -10.69
N PHE A 75 16.32 3.51 -10.28
CA PHE A 75 16.55 2.78 -9.03
C PHE A 75 16.06 3.56 -7.81
N GLU A 76 16.33 4.87 -7.77
CA GLU A 76 15.88 5.75 -6.69
C GLU A 76 14.35 5.78 -6.61
N ASP A 77 13.68 6.04 -7.73
CA ASP A 77 12.22 6.15 -7.80
C ASP A 77 11.54 4.83 -7.38
N TYR A 78 12.02 3.67 -7.85
CA TYR A 78 11.44 2.36 -7.46
C TYR A 78 11.69 2.02 -5.99
N ALA A 79 12.85 2.38 -5.45
CA ALA A 79 13.16 2.16 -4.04
C ALA A 79 12.26 3.01 -3.14
N GLU A 80 12.08 4.30 -3.48
CA GLU A 80 11.18 5.20 -2.78
C GLU A 80 9.74 4.69 -2.83
N GLU A 81 9.26 4.33 -4.02
CA GLU A 81 7.90 3.85 -4.23
C GLU A 81 7.60 2.57 -3.43
N THR A 82 8.54 1.63 -3.43
CA THR A 82 8.44 0.42 -2.61
C THR A 82 8.31 0.78 -1.12
N GLY A 83 9.10 1.76 -0.65
CA GLY A 83 9.00 2.26 0.71
C GLY A 83 7.61 2.82 1.04
N LYS A 84 7.01 3.59 0.13
CA LYS A 84 5.64 4.13 0.31
C LYS A 84 4.60 3.03 0.40
N VAL A 85 4.62 2.07 -0.51
CA VAL A 85 3.66 0.95 -0.51
C VAL A 85 3.77 0.12 0.77
N VAL A 86 5.00 -0.16 1.23
CA VAL A 86 5.24 -0.86 2.50
C VAL A 86 4.69 -0.06 3.68
N ASN A 87 4.89 1.26 3.69
CA ASN A 87 4.36 2.13 4.75
C ASN A 87 2.82 2.15 4.77
N ILE A 88 2.17 2.19 3.61
CA ILE A 88 0.71 2.09 3.49
C ILE A 88 0.25 0.74 4.08
N GLY A 89 0.88 -0.36 3.68
CA GLY A 89 0.56 -1.69 4.20
C GLY A 89 0.70 -1.81 5.72
N ASN A 90 1.80 -1.29 6.27
CA ASN A 90 2.02 -1.27 7.72
C ASN A 90 0.97 -0.44 8.47
N ARG A 91 0.62 0.74 7.94
CA ARG A 91 -0.43 1.60 8.52
C ARG A 91 -1.78 0.88 8.53
N VAL A 92 -2.18 0.30 7.40
CA VAL A 92 -3.47 -0.41 7.27
C VAL A 92 -3.57 -1.56 8.28
N MET A 93 -2.50 -2.33 8.44
CA MET A 93 -2.46 -3.43 9.40
C MET A 93 -2.48 -2.93 10.85
N HIS A 94 -1.76 -1.85 11.15
CA HIS A 94 -1.76 -1.23 12.46
C HIS A 94 -3.16 -0.71 12.84
N ASP A 95 -3.81 0.04 11.94
CA ASP A 95 -5.13 0.60 12.17
C ASP A 95 -6.20 -0.49 12.35
N ALA A 96 -6.10 -1.59 11.60
CA ALA A 96 -6.98 -2.75 11.76
C ALA A 96 -6.82 -3.41 13.14
N LEU A 97 -5.59 -3.51 13.63
CA LEU A 97 -5.28 -4.10 14.94
C LEU A 97 -5.74 -3.19 16.10
N GLU A 98 -5.45 -1.90 16.03
CA GLU A 98 -5.83 -0.91 17.05
C GLU A 98 -7.35 -0.82 17.24
N ARG A 99 -8.12 -0.88 16.15
CA ARG A 99 -9.60 -0.91 16.22
C ARG A 99 -10.11 -2.12 16.99
N HIS A 100 -9.46 -3.28 16.85
CA HIS A 100 -9.83 -4.49 17.59
C HIS A 100 -9.48 -4.38 19.08
N LEU A 101 -8.32 -3.80 19.42
CA LEU A 101 -7.90 -3.60 20.81
C LEU A 101 -8.81 -2.62 21.57
N HIS A 102 -9.16 -1.47 20.96
CA HIS A 102 -10.05 -0.49 21.57
C HIS A 102 -11.47 -1.03 21.82
N LYS A 103 -11.97 -1.93 20.95
CA LYS A 103 -13.26 -2.59 21.15
C LYS A 103 -13.22 -3.50 22.39
N ARG A 104 -12.14 -4.27 22.56
CA ARG A 104 -11.94 -5.16 23.72
C ARG A 104 -11.94 -4.39 25.04
N ASP A 105 -11.32 -3.22 25.10
CA ASP A 105 -11.24 -2.41 26.32
C ASP A 105 -12.61 -1.88 26.75
N LYS A 106 -13.42 -1.41 25.80
CA LYS A 106 -14.80 -0.97 26.04
C LYS A 106 -15.71 -2.09 26.55
N ASP A 107 -15.55 -3.30 26.02
CA ASP A 107 -16.34 -4.46 26.43
C ASP A 107 -15.94 -4.99 27.84
N ASN A 108 -14.76 -4.62 28.35
CA ASN A 108 -14.22 -5.08 29.64
C ASN A 108 -14.33 -4.03 30.76
N THR A 109 -14.95 -2.87 30.50
CA THR A 109 -15.18 -1.86 31.53
C THR A 109 -16.40 -2.27 32.38
N PRO A 110 -16.26 -2.45 33.71
CA PRO A 110 -17.40 -2.80 34.56
C PRO A 110 -18.38 -1.61 34.64
N ILE A 111 -19.68 -1.86 34.42
CA ILE A 111 -20.77 -0.92 34.73
C ILE A 111 -21.03 -0.95 36.24
#